data_AF-A0A7J5AQK5-F1
#
_entry.id   AF-A0A7J5AQK5-F1
#
_cell.length_a   1.000
_cell.length_b   1.000
_cell.length_c   1.000
_cell.angle_alpha   90.00
_cell.angle_beta   90.00
_cell.angle_gamma   90.00
#
_symmetry.space_group_name_H-M   'P 1'
#
loop_
_entity.id
_entity.type
_entity.pdbx_description
1 polymer ?
#
loop_
_entity_poly.entity_id
_entity_poly.type
_entity_poly.pdbx_seq_one_letter_code
_entity_poly.pdbx_strand_id
1 'polypeptide(L)'
;MKIKLSFILLLLMGVNSYAQKKGLPEGWTRIQQNGKRAYKNLVTGKISKRYPKTPALKPIEDTVFDPTIIHIVKEGETLISIAKKYSFDIAKLHELNSFSKSKIEVGEEVILGYAHNQQEKKAFYNGDVNVLNHDHDHDDDYGYYDKTEKKNVGFKYHIVLSGETLYRVAMNYKLSVEELKKLNNLKKATIMVGQKLRVK
;
A
#
# COMPACT_ATOMS: atom_id res chain seq x y z
N MET A 1 13.91 -83.60 -35.69
CA MET A 1 14.50 -83.06 -36.94
C MET A 1 14.31 -81.55 -36.93
N LYS A 2 15.43 -80.81 -36.91
CA LYS A 2 15.68 -79.40 -37.29
C LYS A 2 14.50 -78.44 -37.61
N ILE A 3 14.58 -77.24 -36.98
CA ILE A 3 14.48 -75.87 -37.59
C ILE A 3 13.03 -75.33 -37.80
N LYS A 4 12.63 -74.07 -37.55
CA LYS A 4 13.27 -72.75 -37.62
C LYS A 4 12.51 -71.71 -36.77
N LEU A 5 13.27 -70.73 -36.29
CA LEU A 5 12.85 -69.46 -35.70
C LEU A 5 12.10 -68.59 -36.74
N SER A 6 11.00 -67.94 -36.37
CA SER A 6 10.50 -66.75 -37.09
C SER A 6 9.92 -65.74 -36.11
N PHE A 7 10.54 -64.56 -36.10
CA PHE A 7 10.17 -63.37 -35.37
C PHE A 7 8.99 -62.67 -36.06
N ILE A 8 7.85 -62.56 -35.39
CA ILE A 8 6.88 -61.47 -35.62
C ILE A 8 6.39 -61.01 -34.25
N LEU A 9 7.07 -59.97 -33.72
CA LEU A 9 6.64 -59.19 -32.57
C LEU A 9 5.54 -58.24 -33.06
N LEU A 10 4.28 -58.61 -32.88
CA LEU A 10 3.14 -57.75 -33.21
C LEU A 10 3.00 -56.68 -32.11
N LEU A 11 3.39 -55.45 -32.44
CA LEU A 11 3.27 -54.26 -31.60
C LEU A 11 1.79 -53.86 -31.47
N LEU A 12 1.08 -54.41 -30.48
CA LEU A 12 -0.21 -53.87 -30.06
C LEU A 12 0.03 -52.69 -29.13
N MET A 13 -0.01 -51.48 -29.70
CA MET A 13 -0.15 -50.24 -28.96
C MET A 13 -1.50 -50.25 -28.24
N GLY A 14 -1.51 -50.78 -27.01
CA GLY A 14 -2.57 -50.54 -26.05
C GLY A 14 -2.44 -49.11 -25.54
N VAL A 15 -3.40 -48.25 -25.91
CA VAL A 15 -3.57 -46.91 -25.35
C VAL A 15 -3.66 -46.97 -23.83
N ASN A 16 -2.54 -46.71 -23.15
CA ASN A 16 -2.58 -46.37 -21.73
C ASN A 16 -3.34 -45.05 -21.61
N SER A 17 -4.63 -45.15 -21.28
CA SER A 17 -5.44 -44.02 -20.87
C SER A 17 -4.90 -43.51 -19.54
N TYR A 18 -3.88 -42.66 -19.63
CA TYR A 18 -3.19 -41.99 -18.54
C TYR A 18 -4.12 -40.92 -17.95
N ALA A 19 -5.24 -41.36 -17.36
CA ALA A 19 -6.12 -40.49 -16.61
C ALA A 19 -5.44 -40.15 -15.28
N GLN A 20 -4.57 -39.14 -15.30
CA GLN A 20 -4.09 -38.44 -14.12
C GLN A 20 -5.29 -38.23 -13.19
N LYS A 21 -5.32 -38.87 -12.02
CA LYS A 21 -6.18 -38.47 -10.90
C LYS A 21 -5.76 -37.05 -10.53
N LYS A 22 -6.30 -36.04 -11.21
CA LYS A 22 -6.08 -34.65 -10.83
C LYS A 22 -6.69 -34.50 -9.43
N GLY A 23 -5.81 -34.39 -8.44
CA GLY A 23 -6.18 -33.96 -7.10
C GLY A 23 -6.84 -32.59 -7.16
N LEU A 24 -7.56 -32.22 -6.09
CA LEU A 24 -8.09 -30.87 -5.99
C LEU A 24 -6.92 -29.88 -6.05
N PRO A 25 -7.10 -28.72 -6.70
CA PRO A 25 -6.16 -27.61 -6.51
C PRO A 25 -6.02 -27.26 -5.04
N GLU A 26 -4.85 -26.74 -4.66
CA GLU A 26 -4.53 -26.34 -3.29
C GLU A 26 -5.63 -25.45 -2.66
N GLY A 27 -5.92 -25.66 -1.38
CA GLY A 27 -6.92 -24.88 -0.65
C GLY A 27 -8.38 -25.21 -0.98
N TRP A 28 -8.65 -26.32 -1.65
CA TRP A 28 -10.01 -26.87 -1.80
C TRP A 28 -10.15 -28.20 -1.07
N THR A 29 -11.36 -28.46 -0.56
CA THR A 29 -11.74 -29.78 -0.04
C THR A 29 -13.05 -30.26 -0.66
N ARG A 30 -13.22 -31.59 -0.76
CA ARG A 30 -14.47 -32.23 -1.20
C ARG A 30 -15.41 -32.36 0.00
N ILE A 31 -16.67 -31.98 -0.19
CA ILE A 31 -17.74 -32.13 0.80
C ILE A 31 -19.00 -32.74 0.17
N GLN A 32 -19.95 -33.18 1.00
CA GLN A 32 -21.29 -33.53 0.57
C GLN A 32 -22.27 -32.41 0.96
N GLN A 33 -23.10 -31.98 0.01
CA GLN A 33 -24.18 -31.03 0.24
C GLN A 33 -25.47 -31.58 -0.38
N ASN A 34 -26.48 -31.82 0.45
CA ASN A 34 -27.77 -32.41 0.05
C ASN A 34 -27.61 -33.72 -0.77
N GLY A 35 -26.75 -34.62 -0.28
CA GLY A 35 -26.47 -35.91 -0.93
C GLY A 35 -25.67 -35.83 -2.23
N LYS A 36 -25.28 -34.63 -2.70
CA LYS A 36 -24.47 -34.43 -3.91
C LYS A 36 -23.06 -33.98 -3.56
N ARG A 37 -22.09 -34.35 -4.42
CA ARG A 37 -20.69 -33.90 -4.29
C ARG A 37 -20.61 -32.38 -4.50
N ALA A 38 -19.88 -31.71 -3.62
CA ALA A 38 -19.54 -30.30 -3.73
C ALA A 38 -18.09 -30.05 -3.27
N TYR A 39 -17.60 -28.84 -3.48
CA TYR A 39 -16.23 -28.44 -3.19
C TYR A 39 -16.27 -27.18 -2.32
N LYS A 40 -15.66 -27.24 -1.13
CA LYS A 40 -15.53 -26.09 -0.24
C LYS A 40 -14.16 -25.45 -0.44
N ASN A 41 -14.17 -24.15 -0.67
CA ASN A 41 -12.97 -23.34 -0.66
C ASN A 41 -12.52 -23.17 0.80
N LEU A 42 -11.35 -23.70 1.16
CA LEU A 42 -10.83 -23.70 2.53
C LEU A 42 -10.39 -22.31 3.00
N VAL A 43 -10.19 -21.40 2.05
CA VAL A 43 -9.78 -20.02 2.31
C VAL A 43 -11.00 -19.13 2.60
N THR A 44 -12.00 -19.15 1.73
CA THR A 44 -13.15 -18.22 1.78
C THR A 44 -14.42 -18.84 2.36
N GLY A 45 -14.43 -20.16 2.59
CA GLY A 45 -15.60 -20.91 3.03
C GLY A 45 -16.68 -21.16 1.97
N LYS A 46 -16.59 -20.54 0.78
CA LYS A 46 -17.58 -20.69 -0.31
C LYS A 46 -17.68 -22.12 -0.82
N ILE A 47 -18.89 -22.56 -1.16
CA ILE A 47 -19.18 -23.90 -1.70
C ILE A 47 -19.46 -23.80 -3.21
N SER A 48 -18.79 -24.64 -3.99
CA SER A 48 -19.00 -24.80 -5.44
C SER A 48 -19.54 -26.20 -5.75
N LYS A 49 -20.56 -26.29 -6.61
CA LYS A 49 -21.03 -27.57 -7.18
C LYS A 49 -20.14 -28.05 -8.35
N ARG A 50 -19.31 -27.17 -8.91
CA ARG A 50 -18.39 -27.47 -10.03
C ARG A 50 -16.96 -27.70 -9.53
N TYR A 51 -16.23 -28.57 -10.22
CA TYR A 51 -14.82 -28.85 -9.93
C TYR A 51 -13.98 -27.57 -10.06
N PRO A 52 -13.22 -27.16 -9.03
CA PRO A 52 -12.35 -25.99 -9.10
C PRO A 52 -11.18 -26.25 -10.04
N LYS A 53 -10.93 -25.34 -10.99
CA LYS A 53 -9.82 -25.44 -11.95
C LYS A 53 -8.53 -24.78 -11.46
N THR A 54 -8.60 -23.96 -10.42
CA THR A 54 -7.49 -23.17 -9.88
C THR A 54 -7.40 -23.33 -8.36
N PRO A 55 -6.20 -23.14 -7.75
CA PRO A 55 -6.04 -23.07 -6.30
C PRO A 55 -7.00 -22.08 -5.66
N ALA A 56 -7.43 -22.36 -4.44
CA ALA A 56 -8.08 -21.36 -3.62
C ALA A 56 -7.02 -20.33 -3.23
N LEU A 57 -7.00 -19.23 -3.96
CA LEU A 57 -6.19 -18.09 -3.58
C LEU A 57 -6.64 -17.67 -2.18
N LYS A 58 -5.71 -17.59 -1.23
CA LYS A 58 -5.84 -16.68 -0.08
C LYS A 58 -6.38 -15.37 -0.65
N PRO A 59 -7.42 -14.73 -0.07
CA PRO A 59 -7.71 -13.38 -0.51
C PRO A 59 -6.36 -12.69 -0.43
N ILE A 60 -5.96 -12.02 -1.51
CA ILE A 60 -4.88 -11.05 -1.37
C ILE A 60 -5.45 -10.18 -0.27
N GLU A 61 -4.87 -10.31 0.92
CA GLU A 61 -5.13 -9.40 1.99
C GLU A 61 -4.55 -8.14 1.36
N ASP A 62 -5.39 -7.41 0.63
CA ASP A 62 -5.18 -6.01 0.33
C ASP A 62 -5.23 -5.36 1.72
N THR A 63 -4.21 -5.64 2.53
CA THR A 63 -3.75 -4.76 3.56
C THR A 63 -3.42 -3.53 2.76
N VAL A 64 -4.41 -2.64 2.67
CA VAL A 64 -4.23 -1.29 2.15
C VAL A 64 -2.94 -0.82 2.80
N PHE A 65 -1.88 -0.71 1.99
CA PHE A 65 -0.58 -0.35 2.51
C PHE A 65 -0.75 1.05 3.08
N ASP A 66 -0.74 1.15 4.41
CA ASP A 66 -0.74 2.43 5.08
C ASP A 66 0.65 3.04 4.94
N PRO A 67 0.80 4.12 4.15
CA PRO A 67 2.10 4.71 3.91
C PRO A 67 2.59 5.54 5.09
N THR A 68 1.71 5.89 6.05
CA THR A 68 2.02 6.83 7.12
C THR A 68 3.16 6.32 8.00
N ILE A 69 4.19 7.15 8.16
CA ILE A 69 5.25 6.95 9.13
C ILE A 69 4.94 7.86 10.31
N ILE A 70 4.75 7.27 11.48
CA ILE A 70 4.40 7.97 12.72
C ILE A 70 5.46 7.79 13.79
N HIS A 71 5.51 8.75 14.69
CA HIS A 71 6.18 8.66 15.98
C HIS A 71 5.17 8.90 17.10
N ILE A 72 5.13 7.99 18.07
CA ILE A 72 4.27 8.11 19.26
C ILE A 72 5.03 8.87 20.34
N VAL A 73 4.48 10.01 20.74
CA VAL A 73 5.10 10.93 21.72
C VAL A 73 5.30 10.23 23.06
N LYS A 74 6.52 10.28 23.58
CA LYS A 74 6.89 9.77 24.91
C LYS A 74 6.92 10.89 25.94
N GLU A 75 6.98 10.49 27.21
CA GLU A 75 7.12 11.43 28.33
C GLU A 75 8.34 12.34 28.13
N GLY A 76 8.12 13.66 28.25
CA GLY A 76 9.14 14.68 28.09
C GLY A 76 9.48 15.07 26.64
N GLU A 77 8.92 14.41 25.62
CA GLU A 77 9.13 14.80 24.23
C GLU A 77 8.31 16.05 23.85
N THR A 78 8.94 16.94 23.09
CA THR A 78 8.34 18.09 22.41
C THR A 78 8.43 17.89 20.90
N LEU A 79 7.63 18.61 20.12
CA LEU A 79 7.68 18.53 18.66
C LEU A 79 9.08 18.90 18.13
N ILE A 80 9.74 19.86 18.77
CA ILE A 80 11.13 20.26 18.47
C ILE A 80 12.12 19.12 18.74
N SER A 81 12.01 18.43 19.88
CA SER A 81 12.90 17.29 20.17
C SER A 81 12.67 16.12 19.22
N ILE A 82 11.43 15.90 18.77
CA ILE A 82 11.09 14.86 17.78
C ILE A 82 11.66 15.24 16.42
N ALA A 83 11.49 16.49 15.97
CA ALA A 83 12.08 16.99 14.72
C ALA A 83 13.60 16.77 14.71
N LYS A 84 14.29 17.20 15.79
CA LYS A 84 15.73 17.00 15.94
C LYS A 84 16.15 15.53 15.92
N LYS A 85 15.40 14.65 16.59
CA LYS A 85 15.68 13.21 16.65
C LYS A 85 15.67 12.54 15.29
N TYR A 86 14.79 12.97 14.39
CA TYR A 86 14.67 12.44 13.03
C TYR A 86 15.34 13.33 11.98
N SER A 87 16.09 14.35 12.40
CA SER A 87 16.72 15.34 11.52
C SER A 87 15.74 16.02 10.54
N PHE A 88 14.50 16.24 10.97
CA PHE A 88 13.49 16.97 10.19
C PHE A 88 13.44 18.45 10.56
N ASP A 89 13.03 19.26 9.60
CA ASP A 89 12.60 20.63 9.86
C ASP A 89 11.31 20.62 10.70
N ILE A 90 11.25 21.51 11.68
CA ILE A 90 10.04 21.74 12.47
C ILE A 90 8.88 22.19 11.58
N ALA A 91 9.14 22.97 10.54
CA ALA A 91 8.11 23.40 9.58
C ALA A 91 7.51 22.19 8.85
N LYS A 92 8.34 21.20 8.47
CA LYS A 92 7.90 19.95 7.86
C LYS A 92 6.94 19.18 8.75
N LEU A 93 7.27 19.03 10.03
CA LEU A 93 6.38 18.35 10.98
C LEU A 93 5.08 19.13 11.22
N HIS A 94 5.14 20.46 11.27
CA HIS A 94 3.93 21.28 11.35
C HIS A 94 3.02 21.12 10.12
N GLU A 95 3.60 21.09 8.93
CA GLU A 95 2.88 20.89 7.67
C GLU A 95 2.17 19.53 7.66
N LEU A 96 2.89 18.45 7.98
CA LEU A 96 2.36 17.08 7.94
C LEU A 96 1.22 16.84 8.93
N ASN A 97 1.27 17.50 10.09
CA ASN A 97 0.34 17.25 11.18
C ASN A 97 -0.74 18.32 11.31
N SER A 98 -0.73 19.34 10.44
CA SER A 98 -1.67 20.47 10.49
C SER A 98 -1.84 21.04 11.91
N PHE A 99 -0.77 21.06 12.72
CA PHE A 99 -0.86 21.39 14.14
C PHE A 99 -1.35 22.83 14.33
N SER A 100 -2.60 22.99 14.74
CA SER A 100 -3.14 24.26 15.21
C SER A 100 -2.82 24.50 16.69
N LYS A 101 -2.37 23.47 17.42
CA LYS A 101 -1.99 23.51 18.85
C LYS A 101 -0.47 23.44 19.02
N SER A 102 0.05 24.20 19.98
CA SER A 102 1.49 24.31 20.27
C SER A 102 2.04 23.18 21.15
N LYS A 103 1.16 22.41 21.80
CA LYS A 103 1.53 21.34 22.74
C LYS A 103 1.07 19.98 22.22
N ILE A 104 1.97 19.01 22.27
CA ILE A 104 1.72 17.59 22.02
C ILE A 104 1.61 16.83 23.35
N GLU A 105 0.83 15.76 23.37
CA GLU A 105 0.59 14.94 24.56
C GLU A 105 1.22 13.56 24.46
N VAL A 106 1.55 12.93 25.59
CA VAL A 106 2.08 11.57 25.61
C VAL A 106 1.08 10.61 24.99
N GLY A 107 1.54 9.75 24.09
CA GLY A 107 0.71 8.82 23.32
C GLY A 107 0.12 9.43 22.04
N GLU A 108 0.29 10.73 21.79
CA GLU A 108 -0.13 11.35 20.54
C GLU A 108 0.72 10.85 19.36
N GLU A 109 0.10 10.70 18.18
CA GLU A 109 0.81 10.34 16.95
C GLU A 109 1.28 11.61 16.23
N VAL A 110 2.59 11.69 15.99
CA VAL A 110 3.20 12.70 15.13
C VAL A 110 3.54 12.04 13.79
N ILE A 111 2.87 12.47 12.73
CA ILE A 111 3.17 12.08 11.36
C ILE A 111 4.52 12.66 10.97
N LEU A 112 5.44 11.77 10.62
CA LEU A 112 6.80 12.10 10.19
C LEU A 112 6.94 12.12 8.67
N GLY A 113 6.07 11.40 7.96
CA GLY A 113 6.07 11.35 6.50
C GLY A 113 5.25 10.18 5.97
N TYR A 114 5.43 9.88 4.69
CA TYR A 114 4.71 8.81 4.00
C TYR A 114 5.69 8.02 3.14
N ALA A 115 5.78 6.71 3.35
CA ALA A 115 6.56 5.81 2.49
C ALA A 115 5.77 5.45 1.22
N HIS A 116 6.45 5.26 0.09
CA HIS A 116 5.81 4.85 -1.16
C HIS A 116 5.50 3.35 -1.18
N ASN A 117 6.20 2.56 -0.38
CA ASN A 117 6.04 1.12 -0.33
C ASN A 117 6.45 0.52 1.04
N GLN A 118 6.11 -0.75 1.23
CA GLN A 118 6.43 -1.54 2.43
C GLN A 118 7.93 -1.58 2.75
N GLN A 119 8.79 -1.56 1.73
CA GLN A 119 10.24 -1.66 1.92
C GLN A 119 10.80 -0.36 2.47
N GLU A 120 10.41 0.79 1.92
CA GLU A 120 10.78 2.11 2.45
C GLU A 120 10.28 2.31 3.87
N LYS A 121 9.03 1.92 4.17
CA LYS A 121 8.50 2.00 5.54
C LYS A 121 9.34 1.17 6.51
N LYS A 122 9.77 -0.04 6.11
CA LYS A 122 10.68 -0.88 6.92
C LYS A 122 12.06 -0.25 7.08
N ALA A 123 12.61 0.32 6.00
CA ALA A 123 13.92 0.98 6.03
C ALA A 123 13.93 2.17 7.00
N PHE A 124 12.86 2.98 7.02
CA PHE A 124 12.70 4.06 8.00
C PHE A 124 12.82 3.55 9.44
N TYR A 125 12.04 2.53 9.80
CA TYR A 125 12.05 1.99 11.17
C TYR A 125 13.36 1.26 11.52
N ASN A 126 14.15 0.88 10.51
CA ASN A 126 15.51 0.36 10.70
C ASN A 126 16.57 1.47 10.81
N GLY A 127 16.16 2.74 10.83
CA GLY A 127 17.03 3.90 11.06
C GLY A 127 17.42 4.67 9.80
N ASP A 128 16.97 4.26 8.62
CA ASP A 128 17.20 5.02 7.38
C ASP A 128 16.16 6.12 7.24
N VAL A 129 16.42 7.27 7.87
CA VAL A 129 15.53 8.44 7.81
C VAL A 129 15.47 9.08 6.42
N ASN A 130 16.44 8.79 5.53
CA ASN A 130 16.51 9.41 4.20
C ASN A 130 15.44 8.89 3.24
N VAL A 131 14.77 7.79 3.56
CA VAL A 131 13.67 7.26 2.73
C VAL A 131 12.48 8.21 2.64
N LEU A 132 12.39 9.19 3.54
CA LEU A 132 11.38 10.26 3.50
C LEU A 132 11.82 11.50 2.72
N ASN A 133 13.07 11.55 2.27
CA ASN A 133 13.68 12.71 1.57
C ASN A 133 13.54 12.62 0.04
N HIS A 134 12.51 11.94 -0.48
CA HIS A 134 12.43 11.61 -1.91
C HIS A 134 12.11 12.80 -2.83
N ASP A 135 11.61 13.93 -2.30
CA ASP A 135 11.11 15.06 -3.10
C ASP A 135 11.55 16.45 -2.57
N HIS A 136 12.73 16.56 -1.94
CA HIS A 136 13.29 17.88 -1.57
C HIS A 136 14.35 18.34 -2.57
N ASP A 137 13.95 18.53 -3.83
CA ASP A 137 14.56 19.57 -4.70
C ASP A 137 13.96 20.93 -4.30
N HIS A 138 14.04 21.24 -3.02
CA HIS A 138 13.52 22.46 -2.45
C HIS A 138 14.72 23.13 -1.78
N ASP A 139 15.39 23.95 -2.60
CA ASP A 139 16.42 24.94 -2.24
C ASP A 139 15.78 26.11 -1.44
N ASP A 140 14.84 25.83 -0.55
CA ASP A 140 14.33 26.79 0.43
C ASP A 140 15.11 26.65 1.73
N ASP A 141 16.07 27.56 1.80
CA ASP A 141 16.83 27.94 2.97
C ASP A 141 15.87 28.34 4.12
N TYR A 142 15.53 27.38 4.99
CA TYR A 142 15.42 27.68 6.42
C TYR A 142 16.83 27.78 7.02
N GLY A 143 17.60 28.69 6.45
CA GLY A 143 18.68 29.35 7.12
C GLY A 143 18.07 30.22 8.19
N TYR A 144 18.66 30.13 9.36
CA TYR A 144 18.76 31.27 10.25
C TYR A 144 18.86 32.58 9.45
N TYR A 145 18.01 33.56 9.81
CA TYR A 145 17.68 34.80 9.10
C TYR A 145 18.74 35.35 8.10
N ASP A 146 18.35 35.52 6.84
CA ASP A 146 18.80 36.67 6.04
C ASP A 146 17.72 37.16 5.05
N LYS A 147 17.68 38.49 4.88
CA LYS A 147 16.73 39.28 4.11
C LYS A 147 17.27 39.54 2.70
N THR A 148 16.72 38.91 1.66
CA THR A 148 16.58 39.58 0.36
C THR A 148 15.40 39.01 -0.43
N GLU A 149 14.52 39.90 -0.90
CA GLU A 149 13.26 39.57 -1.57
C GLU A 149 13.47 39.10 -3.01
N LYS A 150 13.23 37.80 -3.26
CA LYS A 150 12.74 37.32 -4.56
C LYS A 150 11.35 36.73 -4.35
N LYS A 151 10.35 37.27 -5.04
CA LYS A 151 8.99 36.70 -5.05
C LYS A 151 8.99 35.38 -5.82
N ASN A 152 9.38 34.31 -5.15
CA ASN A 152 9.08 32.95 -5.56
C ASN A 152 7.60 32.68 -5.23
N VAL A 153 6.79 32.42 -6.26
CA VAL A 153 5.42 31.95 -6.07
C VAL A 153 5.50 30.46 -5.77
N GLY A 154 5.83 30.12 -4.51
CA GLY A 154 5.89 28.75 -4.04
C GLY A 154 4.50 28.13 -4.01
N PHE A 155 4.35 26.94 -4.62
CA PHE A 155 3.12 26.18 -4.53
C PHE A 155 2.96 25.62 -3.12
N LYS A 156 1.75 25.69 -2.57
CA LYS A 156 1.41 25.05 -1.29
C LYS A 156 0.86 23.66 -1.55
N TYR A 157 1.26 22.69 -0.75
CA TYR A 157 0.78 21.31 -0.83
C TYR A 157 -0.02 20.90 0.41
N HIS A 158 -0.77 19.81 0.27
CA HIS A 158 -1.50 19.12 1.32
C HIS A 158 -1.29 17.61 1.12
N ILE A 159 -0.97 16.89 2.19
CA ILE A 159 -0.92 15.43 2.13
C ILE A 159 -2.21 14.86 2.70
N VAL A 160 -2.90 14.06 1.89
CA VAL A 160 -4.19 13.47 2.24
C VAL A 160 -4.06 12.54 3.44
N LEU A 161 -4.79 12.85 4.51
CA LEU A 161 -4.83 12.05 5.73
C LEU A 161 -5.87 10.93 5.64
N SER A 162 -5.78 9.98 6.57
CA SER A 162 -6.78 8.92 6.70
C SER A 162 -8.19 9.50 6.93
N GLY A 163 -9.17 8.98 6.19
CA GLY A 163 -10.55 9.45 6.23
C GLY A 163 -10.81 10.77 5.50
N GLU A 164 -9.81 11.34 4.81
CA GLU A 164 -10.03 12.53 4.01
C GLU A 164 -10.66 12.26 2.66
N THR A 165 -11.48 13.22 2.22
CA THR A 165 -12.07 13.23 0.90
C THR A 165 -11.59 14.48 0.17
N LEU A 166 -11.53 14.42 -1.16
CA LEU A 166 -11.10 15.57 -1.97
C LEU A 166 -11.98 16.80 -1.72
N TYR A 167 -13.25 16.58 -1.37
CA TYR A 167 -14.16 17.62 -0.91
C TYR A 167 -13.68 18.30 0.37
N ARG A 168 -13.35 17.54 1.42
CA ARG A 168 -12.89 18.11 2.69
C ARG A 168 -11.57 18.87 2.54
N VAL A 169 -10.65 18.33 1.73
CA VAL A 169 -9.39 19.01 1.41
C VAL A 169 -9.67 20.32 0.68
N ALA A 170 -10.47 20.31 -0.40
CA ALA A 170 -10.78 21.52 -1.15
C ALA A 170 -11.40 22.61 -0.25
N MET A 171 -12.36 22.24 0.60
CA MET A 171 -12.99 23.15 1.56
C MET A 171 -11.98 23.77 2.54
N ASN A 172 -11.04 22.99 3.08
CA ASN A 172 -10.02 23.49 4.01
C ASN A 172 -9.13 24.58 3.38
N TYR A 173 -8.89 24.50 2.07
CA TYR A 173 -8.06 25.46 1.34
C TYR A 173 -8.87 26.52 0.59
N LYS A 174 -10.18 26.58 0.80
CA LYS A 174 -11.11 27.50 0.12
C LYS A 174 -11.08 27.36 -1.41
N LEU A 175 -10.93 26.12 -1.88
CA LEU A 175 -11.05 25.72 -3.28
C LEU A 175 -12.35 24.94 -3.48
N SER A 176 -12.88 24.97 -4.69
CA SER A 176 -13.83 23.96 -5.15
C SER A 176 -13.12 22.64 -5.45
N VAL A 177 -13.86 21.54 -5.42
CA VAL A 177 -13.34 20.22 -5.81
C VAL A 177 -12.79 20.25 -7.23
N GLU A 178 -13.44 20.98 -8.14
CA GLU A 178 -13.02 21.04 -9.53
C GLU A 178 -11.74 21.87 -9.72
N GLU A 179 -11.56 22.97 -8.97
CA GLU A 179 -10.29 23.71 -8.94
C GLU A 179 -9.16 22.85 -8.39
N LEU A 180 -9.39 22.16 -7.27
CA LEU A 180 -8.38 21.28 -6.69
C LEU A 180 -8.03 20.12 -7.63
N LYS A 181 -9.00 19.56 -8.34
CA LYS A 181 -8.76 18.56 -9.38
C LYS A 181 -7.92 19.10 -10.52
N LYS A 182 -8.27 20.28 -11.05
CA LYS A 182 -7.52 20.93 -12.13
C LYS A 182 -6.08 21.21 -11.71
N LEU A 183 -5.88 21.74 -10.51
CA LEU A 183 -4.56 22.05 -9.95
C LEU A 183 -3.66 20.80 -9.83
N ASN A 184 -4.27 19.62 -9.68
CA ASN A 184 -3.60 18.33 -9.49
C ASN A 184 -3.75 17.36 -10.67
N ASN A 185 -4.26 17.83 -11.81
CA ASN A 185 -4.53 17.00 -12.99
C ASN A 185 -5.37 15.73 -12.70
N LEU A 186 -6.28 15.80 -11.72
CA LEU A 186 -7.10 14.66 -11.29
C LEU A 186 -8.34 14.50 -12.18
N LYS A 187 -8.50 13.31 -12.77
CA LYS A 187 -9.68 12.96 -13.57
C LYS A 187 -10.90 12.58 -12.72
N LYS A 188 -10.68 12.11 -11.49
CA LYS A 188 -11.72 11.64 -10.55
C LYS A 188 -11.49 12.27 -9.17
N ALA A 189 -12.50 12.19 -8.31
CA ALA A 189 -12.43 12.72 -6.95
C ALA A 189 -11.80 11.74 -5.93
N THR A 190 -11.42 10.54 -6.38
CA THR A 190 -10.74 9.56 -5.53
C THR A 190 -9.32 10.03 -5.24
N ILE A 191 -9.00 10.08 -3.95
CA ILE A 191 -7.67 10.39 -3.43
C ILE A 191 -7.23 9.27 -2.48
N MET A 192 -5.92 9.07 -2.37
CA MET A 192 -5.34 8.05 -1.51
C MET A 192 -4.69 8.71 -0.29
N VAL A 193 -4.69 8.04 0.85
CA VAL A 193 -3.92 8.48 2.01
C VAL A 193 -2.44 8.60 1.62
N GLY A 194 -1.78 9.67 2.04
CA GLY A 194 -0.41 10.00 1.64
C GLY A 194 -0.30 10.70 0.28
N GLN A 195 -1.39 10.85 -0.47
CA GLN A 195 -1.35 11.56 -1.76
C GLN A 195 -1.06 13.05 -1.55
N LYS A 196 -0.05 13.57 -2.25
CA LYS A 196 0.29 15.00 -2.25
C LYS A 196 -0.59 15.77 -3.24
N LEU A 197 -1.30 16.76 -2.75
CA LEU A 197 -2.18 17.65 -3.52
C LEU A 197 -1.66 19.09 -3.46
N ARG A 198 -1.42 19.72 -4.61
CA ARG A 198 -1.26 21.17 -4.77
C ARG A 198 -2.55 21.86 -4.35
N VAL A 199 -2.47 22.89 -3.52
CA VAL A 199 -3.61 23.61 -2.96
C VAL A 199 -3.51 25.13 -3.07
N LYS A 200 -2.34 25.69 -3.40
CA LYS A 200 -2.15 27.09 -3.84
C LYS A 200 -0.95 27.19 -4.76
#